data_AF-A0A6L9J9R2-F1
#
_entry.id   AF-A0A6L9J9R2-F1
#
_cell.length_a   1.000
_cell.length_b   1.000
_cell.length_c   1.000
_cell.angle_alpha   90.00
_cell.angle_beta   90.00
_cell.angle_gamma   90.00
#
_symmetry.space_group_name_H-M   'P 1'
#
loop_
_entity.id
_entity.type
_entity.pdbx_description
1 polymer ?
#
loop_
_entity_poly.entity_id
_entity_poly.type
_entity_poly.pdbx_seq_one_letter_code
_entity_poly.pdbx_strand_id
1 'polypeptide(L)'
;GEAAWIALWYGGRELARLDDSPACWELPKTYERDPLPTAWGVWVGPGASVDELLAFGRQLQASGRRPAATVYGNNDAANVLYDDGWLVAWRPWYGDCPNTLLPAEAEATRRWFEAVSQAAYVRYHYLVLNNECLWPDVDYYRRYLDQTLDLAVAYGMGGGLVPHVAGAGAYELNWYPVLYEAHARLAAVGGAYGTNLYPVNEDGPLCEKTSQTQWTTYRYELYRPLLPSDLPLVVTEFARGWGASPPDWADIACFVHKTDGDFAFATAWYAALPLMPWADATLLGQLASLGDVYRNIPQ
;
A
#
# COMPACT_ATOMS: atom_id res chain seq x y z
N GLY A 1 -14.07 -14.41 -26.71
CA GLY A 1 -12.65 -14.43 -27.07
C GLY A 1 -12.27 -13.06 -27.54
N GLU A 2 -12.16 -12.13 -26.61
CA GLU A 2 -11.78 -10.75 -26.83
C GLU A 2 -10.77 -10.40 -25.73
N ALA A 3 -9.64 -9.87 -26.17
CA ALA A 3 -8.43 -9.56 -25.43
C ALA A 3 -8.69 -8.73 -24.16
N ALA A 4 -8.03 -9.10 -23.06
CA ALA A 4 -8.00 -8.31 -21.83
C ALA A 4 -6.98 -7.17 -21.99
N TRP A 5 -7.47 -6.00 -22.40
CA TRP A 5 -6.69 -4.78 -22.51
C TRP A 5 -6.34 -4.26 -21.12
N ILE A 6 -5.06 -4.33 -20.73
CA ILE A 6 -4.54 -3.52 -19.62
C ILE A 6 -3.34 -2.76 -20.16
N ALA A 7 -3.60 -1.51 -20.55
CA ALA A 7 -2.55 -0.52 -20.70
C ALA A 7 -2.05 -0.16 -19.30
N LEU A 8 -0.74 -0.33 -19.06
CA LEU A 8 -0.05 0.33 -17.96
C LEU A 8 -0.07 1.84 -18.26
N TRP A 9 -0.92 2.58 -17.55
CA TRP A 9 -0.99 4.04 -17.62
C TRP A 9 -0.15 4.63 -16.50
N TYR A 10 0.95 5.30 -16.84
CA TYR A 10 1.71 6.13 -15.91
C TYR A 10 1.97 7.49 -16.57
N GLY A 11 1.54 8.59 -15.93
CA GLY A 11 1.77 9.95 -16.43
C GLY A 11 1.19 10.25 -17.82
N GLY A 12 0.05 9.64 -18.18
CA GLY A 12 -0.63 9.87 -19.46
C GLY A 12 0.02 9.18 -20.67
N ARG A 13 0.84 8.13 -20.47
CA ARG A 13 1.44 7.34 -21.57
C ARG A 13 1.19 5.83 -21.38
N GLU A 14 0.96 5.14 -22.50
CA GLU A 14 0.74 3.70 -22.61
C GLU A 14 2.08 2.94 -22.68
N LEU A 15 2.29 1.93 -21.82
CA LEU A 15 3.60 1.28 -21.67
C LEU A 15 3.70 -0.19 -22.13
N ALA A 16 2.61 -0.98 -22.28
CA ALA A 16 2.70 -2.36 -22.81
C ALA A 16 1.33 -2.99 -23.19
N ARG A 17 1.36 -4.05 -24.03
CA ARG A 17 0.21 -4.86 -24.51
C ARG A 17 0.29 -6.30 -23.98
N LEU A 18 -0.78 -6.80 -23.35
CA LEU A 18 -0.89 -8.15 -22.78
C LEU A 18 -1.78 -9.04 -23.68
N ASP A 19 -1.24 -9.68 -24.71
CA ASP A 19 -2.02 -10.60 -25.57
C ASP A 19 -1.51 -12.05 -25.63
N ASP A 20 -0.38 -12.42 -24.99
CA ASP A 20 0.29 -13.70 -25.32
C ASP A 20 0.55 -14.67 -24.15
N SER A 21 -0.20 -14.66 -23.04
CA SER A 21 0.00 -15.64 -21.94
C SER A 21 -1.19 -16.61 -21.77
N PRO A 22 -1.05 -17.91 -22.12
CA PRO A 22 -2.12 -18.92 -22.02
C PRO A 22 -2.49 -19.38 -20.59
N ALA A 23 -1.92 -18.80 -19.53
CA ALA A 23 -2.02 -19.35 -18.18
C ALA A 23 -3.16 -18.70 -17.36
N CYS A 24 -4.40 -18.92 -17.78
CA CYS A 24 -5.60 -18.55 -17.04
C CYS A 24 -6.40 -19.81 -16.67
N TRP A 25 -5.99 -20.65 -15.72
CA TRP A 25 -6.91 -21.68 -15.18
C TRP A 25 -6.67 -22.00 -13.70
N GLU A 26 -7.78 -21.90 -12.96
CA GLU A 26 -8.12 -22.43 -11.62
C GLU A 26 -7.37 -21.88 -10.39
N LEU A 27 -8.01 -20.89 -9.76
CA LEU A 27 -7.69 -20.39 -8.42
C LEU A 27 -8.06 -21.45 -7.35
N PRO A 28 -7.16 -21.80 -6.41
CA PRO A 28 -7.50 -22.64 -5.27
C PRO A 28 -8.47 -21.94 -4.31
N LYS A 29 -9.32 -22.73 -3.65
CA LYS A 29 -10.33 -22.29 -2.67
C LYS A 29 -9.71 -21.87 -1.34
N THR A 30 -10.23 -20.74 -0.84
CA THR A 30 -10.33 -20.26 0.56
C THR A 30 -9.13 -20.45 1.48
N TYR A 31 -8.53 -19.32 1.84
CA TYR A 31 -7.52 -19.15 2.88
C TYR A 31 -8.23 -18.77 4.20
N GLU A 32 -8.06 -19.56 5.26
CA GLU A 32 -8.54 -19.21 6.62
C GLU A 32 -7.35 -18.71 7.45
N ARG A 33 -7.33 -17.41 7.73
CA ARG A 33 -6.60 -16.80 8.84
C ARG A 33 -7.66 -16.32 9.83
N ASP A 34 -7.41 -16.43 11.13
CA ASP A 34 -8.26 -15.75 12.12
C ASP A 34 -8.29 -14.25 11.77
N PRO A 35 -9.44 -13.69 11.35
CA PRO A 35 -9.49 -12.32 10.88
C PRO A 35 -9.31 -11.39 12.07
N LEU A 36 -8.21 -10.65 12.09
CA LEU A 36 -8.16 -9.42 12.87
C LEU A 36 -8.78 -8.31 12.02
N PRO A 37 -9.67 -7.47 12.57
CA PRO A 37 -10.23 -6.34 11.84
C PRO A 37 -9.12 -5.49 11.23
N THR A 38 -9.31 -5.04 9.99
CA THR A 38 -8.32 -4.20 9.31
C THR A 38 -8.16 -2.91 10.13
N ALA A 39 -6.92 -2.50 10.39
CA ALA A 39 -6.65 -1.17 10.94
C ALA A 39 -6.86 -0.12 9.84
N TRP A 40 -8.03 0.50 9.83
CA TRP A 40 -8.39 1.53 8.86
C TRP A 40 -7.81 2.89 9.24
N GLY A 41 -7.38 3.64 8.23
CA GLY A 41 -6.56 4.81 8.46
C GLY A 41 -6.53 5.77 7.30
N VAL A 42 -5.58 6.70 7.38
CA VAL A 42 -5.39 7.76 6.38
C VAL A 42 -3.93 7.90 5.99
N TRP A 43 -3.67 8.22 4.73
CA TRP A 43 -2.37 8.60 4.26
C TRP A 43 -2.09 10.05 4.66
N VAL A 44 -0.92 10.30 5.25
CA VAL A 44 -0.55 11.58 5.84
C VAL A 44 0.58 12.20 5.01
N GLY A 45 0.18 13.13 4.15
CA GLY A 45 1.09 13.91 3.33
C GLY A 45 1.48 15.27 3.93
N PRO A 46 2.27 16.06 3.17
CA PRO A 46 2.57 17.45 3.52
C PRO A 46 1.32 18.28 3.76
N GLY A 47 1.33 19.07 4.84
CA GLY A 47 0.25 19.98 5.20
C GLY A 47 -0.91 19.35 5.97
N ALA A 48 -0.83 18.06 6.33
CA ALA A 48 -1.84 17.42 7.17
C ALA A 48 -1.96 18.08 8.55
N SER A 49 -3.19 18.30 9.00
CA SER A 49 -3.48 18.84 10.32
C SER A 49 -3.36 17.75 11.39
N VAL A 50 -2.37 17.87 12.28
CA VAL A 50 -2.18 16.93 13.40
C VAL A 50 -3.42 16.90 14.31
N ASP A 51 -4.05 18.04 14.56
CA ASP A 51 -5.27 18.11 15.39
C ASP A 51 -6.44 17.36 14.74
N GLU A 52 -6.61 17.49 13.43
CA GLU A 52 -7.67 16.78 12.69
C GLU A 52 -7.42 15.27 12.71
N LEU A 53 -6.15 14.87 12.52
CA LEU A 53 -5.74 13.47 12.62
C LEU A 53 -6.07 12.91 14.01
N LEU A 54 -5.63 13.57 15.09
CA LEU A 54 -5.89 13.12 16.46
C LEU A 54 -7.40 13.04 16.79
N ALA A 55 -8.21 13.99 16.29
CA ALA A 55 -9.66 13.93 16.45
C ALA A 55 -10.26 12.69 15.75
N PHE A 56 -9.83 12.40 14.52
CA PHE A 56 -10.23 11.19 13.80
C PHE A 56 -9.74 9.90 14.50
N GLY A 57 -8.51 9.88 15.00
CA GLY A 57 -7.98 8.73 15.76
C GLY A 57 -8.83 8.41 16.99
N ARG A 58 -9.14 9.42 17.80
CA ARG A 58 -10.01 9.30 18.98
C ARG A 58 -11.41 8.82 18.61
N GLN A 59 -11.93 9.27 17.46
CA GLN A 59 -13.21 8.82 16.93
C GLN A 59 -13.21 7.29 16.73
N LEU A 60 -12.18 6.74 16.06
CA LEU A 60 -12.04 5.29 15.84
C LEU A 60 -11.76 4.51 17.13
N GLN A 61 -10.90 5.03 18.00
CA GLN A 61 -10.60 4.39 19.28
C GLN A 61 -11.84 4.29 20.17
N ALA A 62 -12.72 5.31 20.16
CA ALA A 62 -13.98 5.29 20.89
C ALA A 62 -14.94 4.19 20.39
N SER A 63 -14.78 3.69 19.17
CA SER A 63 -15.52 2.53 18.65
C SER A 63 -14.76 1.20 18.80
N GLY A 64 -13.69 1.17 19.60
CA GLY A 64 -12.84 0.00 19.81
C GLY A 64 -11.93 -0.36 18.64
N ARG A 65 -11.75 0.55 17.66
CA ARG A 65 -10.89 0.33 16.49
C ARG A 65 -9.52 0.97 16.69
N ARG A 66 -8.46 0.32 16.18
CA ARG A 66 -7.12 0.90 16.14
C ARG A 66 -6.97 1.73 14.86
N PRO A 67 -6.71 3.04 14.94
CA PRO A 67 -6.47 3.86 13.76
C PRO A 67 -5.11 3.55 13.13
N ALA A 68 -5.00 3.70 11.80
CA ALA A 68 -3.75 3.54 11.06
C ALA A 68 -3.34 4.80 10.30
N ALA A 69 -2.04 4.93 10.01
CA ALA A 69 -1.51 5.99 9.17
C ALA A 69 -0.35 5.52 8.32
N THR A 70 -0.33 5.94 7.05
CA THR A 70 0.86 5.89 6.19
C THR A 70 1.41 7.31 6.11
N VAL A 71 2.54 7.59 6.74
CA VAL A 71 3.10 8.93 6.88
C VAL A 71 4.27 9.13 5.93
N TYR A 72 4.16 10.12 5.03
CA TYR A 72 5.19 10.41 4.05
C TYR A 72 6.03 11.62 4.47
N GLY A 73 7.27 11.38 4.90
CA GLY A 73 8.27 12.41 5.20
C GLY A 73 8.01 13.31 6.42
N ASN A 74 6.84 13.20 7.07
CA ASN A 74 6.49 14.01 8.23
C ASN A 74 6.77 13.27 9.55
N ASN A 75 8.00 13.40 10.02
CA ASN A 75 8.50 12.71 11.22
C ASN A 75 7.72 13.06 12.49
N ASP A 76 7.36 14.34 12.65
CA ASP A 76 6.63 14.81 13.83
C ASP A 76 5.22 14.20 13.88
N ALA A 77 4.51 14.19 12.74
CA ALA A 77 3.20 13.54 12.66
C ALA A 77 3.30 12.04 12.96
N ALA A 78 4.30 11.34 12.40
CA ALA A 78 4.50 9.91 12.68
C ALA A 78 4.70 9.62 14.17
N ASN A 79 5.55 10.40 14.84
CA ASN A 79 5.80 10.26 16.28
C ASN A 79 4.55 10.53 17.12
N VAL A 80 3.82 11.61 16.82
CA VAL A 80 2.59 11.97 17.55
C VAL A 80 1.52 10.88 17.40
N LEU A 81 1.30 10.37 16.19
CA LEU A 81 0.31 9.32 15.94
C LEU A 81 0.71 8.00 16.58
N TYR A 82 2.00 7.65 16.54
CA TYR A 82 2.51 6.46 17.22
C TYR A 82 2.24 6.52 18.73
N ASP A 83 2.55 7.65 19.37
CA ASP A 83 2.36 7.86 20.80
C ASP A 83 0.87 7.91 21.20
N ASP A 84 -0.02 8.31 20.29
CA ASP A 84 -1.48 8.25 20.44
C ASP A 84 -2.05 6.83 20.17
N GLY A 85 -1.21 5.83 19.95
CA GLY A 85 -1.61 4.41 19.84
C GLY A 85 -1.98 3.95 18.43
N TRP A 86 -1.67 4.73 17.40
CA TRP A 86 -1.94 4.36 16.02
C TRP A 86 -1.03 3.24 15.53
N LEU A 87 -1.44 2.54 14.49
CA LEU A 87 -0.54 1.76 13.65
C LEU A 87 0.07 2.71 12.62
N VAL A 88 1.40 2.80 12.56
CA VAL A 88 2.11 3.78 11.72
C VAL A 88 3.02 3.07 10.74
N ALA A 89 2.76 3.22 9.45
CA ALA A 89 3.72 2.97 8.39
C ALA A 89 4.38 4.29 8.01
N TRP A 90 5.71 4.36 8.03
CA TRP A 90 6.45 5.56 7.71
C TRP A 90 7.25 5.36 6.41
N ARG A 91 7.15 6.34 5.53
CA ARG A 91 7.83 6.38 4.23
C ARG A 91 8.78 7.59 4.18
N PRO A 92 10.09 7.39 3.93
CA PRO A 92 11.06 8.48 3.82
C PRO A 92 10.79 9.42 2.64
N TRP A 93 11.30 10.65 2.71
CA TRP A 93 11.22 11.64 1.63
C TRP A 93 12.53 11.70 0.83
N TYR A 94 12.70 10.79 -0.12
CA TYR A 94 13.88 10.75 -1.00
C TYR A 94 13.54 10.35 -2.45
N GLY A 95 12.28 10.52 -2.84
CA GLY A 95 11.70 10.02 -4.10
C GLY A 95 11.28 8.56 -4.03
N ASP A 96 10.26 8.16 -4.78
CA ASP A 96 9.63 6.85 -4.57
C ASP A 96 10.41 5.66 -5.12
N CYS A 97 11.21 5.87 -6.19
CA CYS A 97 11.80 4.77 -6.94
C CYS A 97 13.32 4.63 -6.90
N PRO A 98 13.80 3.37 -6.95
CA PRO A 98 15.22 3.07 -6.97
C PRO A 98 15.87 3.56 -8.26
N ASN A 99 17.16 3.86 -8.18
CA ASN A 99 17.98 4.10 -9.36
C ASN A 99 18.36 2.76 -10.03
N THR A 100 17.55 2.35 -11.00
CA THR A 100 17.73 1.07 -11.73
C THR A 100 18.93 1.02 -12.67
N LEU A 101 19.70 2.12 -12.80
CA LEU A 101 20.99 2.12 -13.50
C LEU A 101 22.11 1.49 -12.66
N LEU A 102 21.91 1.33 -11.35
CA LEU A 102 22.84 0.67 -10.46
C LEU A 102 22.52 -0.83 -10.35
N PRO A 103 23.54 -1.68 -10.06
CA PRO A 103 23.28 -3.07 -9.66
C PRO A 103 22.29 -3.14 -8.49
N ALA A 104 21.39 -4.13 -8.53
CA ALA A 104 20.29 -4.27 -7.56
C ALA A 104 20.75 -4.22 -6.10
N GLU A 105 21.87 -4.89 -5.80
CA GLU A 105 22.42 -5.01 -4.45
C GLU A 105 23.03 -3.68 -3.97
N ALA A 106 23.67 -2.94 -4.88
CA ALA A 106 24.23 -1.63 -4.59
C ALA A 106 23.11 -0.61 -4.34
N GLU A 107 22.04 -0.65 -5.14
CA GLU A 107 20.89 0.24 -4.98
C GLU A 107 20.08 -0.08 -3.71
N ALA A 108 19.85 -1.36 -3.41
CA ALA A 108 19.22 -1.80 -2.15
C ALA A 108 20.00 -1.27 -0.93
N THR A 109 21.33 -1.39 -0.95
CA THR A 109 22.20 -0.89 0.12
C THR A 109 22.13 0.63 0.26
N ARG A 110 22.23 1.35 -0.86
CA ARG A 110 22.12 2.82 -0.88
C ARG A 110 20.79 3.27 -0.28
N ARG A 111 19.69 2.67 -0.75
CA ARG A 111 18.32 2.99 -0.34
C ARG A 111 18.08 2.69 1.13
N TRP A 112 18.54 1.54 1.61
CA TRP A 112 18.46 1.16 3.01
C TRP A 112 19.09 2.21 3.92
N PHE A 113 20.35 2.58 3.64
CA PHE A 113 21.05 3.58 4.47
C PHE A 113 20.40 4.96 4.41
N GLU A 114 19.87 5.36 3.25
CA GLU A 114 19.10 6.59 3.12
C GLU A 114 17.85 6.55 4.02
N ALA A 115 17.10 5.44 3.99
CA ALA A 115 15.88 5.27 4.78
C ALA A 115 16.14 5.29 6.28
N VAL A 116 17.05 4.44 6.77
CA VAL A 116 17.33 4.35 8.21
C VAL A 116 17.95 5.63 8.75
N SER A 117 18.69 6.39 7.93
CA SER A 117 19.24 7.69 8.34
C SER A 117 18.14 8.73 8.59
N GLN A 118 17.10 8.75 7.75
CA GLN A 118 15.94 9.62 7.94
C GLN A 118 15.02 9.11 9.06
N ALA A 119 14.99 7.79 9.27
CA ALA A 119 14.17 7.13 10.29
C ALA A 119 14.73 7.24 11.72
N ALA A 120 15.96 7.72 11.90
CA ALA A 120 16.73 7.62 13.15
C ALA A 120 16.00 8.16 14.41
N TYR A 121 15.04 9.07 14.23
CA TYR A 121 14.25 9.68 15.32
C TYR A 121 12.74 9.55 15.09
N VAL A 122 12.33 8.56 14.30
CA VAL A 122 10.93 8.33 13.95
C VAL A 122 10.46 7.03 14.56
N ARG A 123 9.31 7.08 15.23
CA ARG A 123 8.59 5.91 15.74
C ARG A 123 7.62 5.43 14.67
N TYR A 124 7.71 4.16 14.34
CA TYR A 124 6.84 3.51 13.37
C TYR A 124 6.71 2.02 13.68
N HIS A 125 5.66 1.42 13.11
CA HIS A 125 5.46 -0.02 13.07
C HIS A 125 5.93 -0.61 11.76
N TYR A 126 5.82 0.15 10.66
CA TYR A 126 6.31 -0.26 9.36
C TYR A 126 7.23 0.78 8.70
N LEU A 127 8.31 0.33 8.06
CA LEU A 127 9.18 1.15 7.22
C LEU A 127 8.94 0.81 5.75
N VAL A 128 8.46 1.79 4.98
CA VAL A 128 8.20 1.64 3.55
C VAL A 128 9.37 2.21 2.76
N LEU A 129 10.04 1.38 1.95
CA LEU A 129 11.25 1.82 1.25
C LEU A 129 10.99 2.39 -0.15
N ASN A 130 10.03 1.80 -0.87
CA ASN A 130 9.73 2.14 -2.27
C ASN A 130 8.22 2.11 -2.52
N ASN A 131 7.75 2.96 -3.44
CA ASN A 131 6.33 3.12 -3.75
C ASN A 131 6.07 3.10 -5.25
N GLU A 132 5.25 2.17 -5.72
CA GLU A 132 4.73 2.09 -7.10
C GLU A 132 5.79 2.10 -8.21
N CYS A 133 6.90 1.41 -7.97
CA CYS A 133 8.03 1.46 -8.90
C CYS A 133 7.96 0.39 -9.97
N LEU A 134 8.45 0.77 -11.16
CA LEU A 134 8.73 -0.17 -12.24
C LEU A 134 10.13 -0.76 -12.03
N TRP A 135 10.21 -2.08 -12.21
CA TRP A 135 11.46 -2.83 -12.08
C TRP A 135 11.91 -3.30 -13.45
N PRO A 136 13.23 -3.37 -13.73
CA PRO A 136 13.73 -3.77 -15.05
C PRO A 136 13.31 -5.19 -15.44
N ASP A 137 13.39 -6.11 -14.48
CA ASP A 137 13.03 -7.52 -14.62
C ASP A 137 12.90 -8.17 -13.23
N VAL A 138 12.37 -9.40 -13.20
CA VAL A 138 12.13 -10.15 -11.97
C VAL A 138 13.41 -10.52 -11.22
N ASP A 139 14.52 -10.74 -11.92
CA ASP A 139 15.80 -11.12 -11.31
C ASP A 139 16.47 -9.93 -10.63
N TYR A 140 16.38 -8.74 -11.22
CA TYR A 140 16.78 -7.49 -10.59
C TYR A 140 15.98 -7.27 -9.31
N TYR A 141 14.65 -7.37 -9.37
CA TYR A 141 13.80 -7.14 -8.22
C TYR A 141 14.05 -8.16 -7.10
N ARG A 142 14.18 -9.45 -7.44
CA ARG A 142 14.53 -10.49 -6.46
C ARG A 142 15.84 -10.19 -5.74
N ARG A 143 16.90 -9.84 -6.48
CA ARG A 143 18.21 -9.51 -5.87
C ARG A 143 18.15 -8.25 -5.01
N TYR A 144 17.36 -7.26 -5.41
CA TYR A 144 17.10 -6.07 -4.60
C TYR A 144 16.40 -6.44 -3.29
N LEU A 145 15.34 -7.26 -3.35
CA LEU A 145 14.63 -7.74 -2.16
C LEU A 145 15.54 -8.55 -1.24
N ASP A 146 16.28 -9.52 -1.80
CA ASP A 146 17.19 -10.37 -1.03
C ASP A 146 18.23 -9.54 -0.28
N GLN A 147 18.87 -8.57 -0.96
CA GLN A 147 19.84 -7.68 -0.32
C GLN A 147 19.20 -6.79 0.76
N THR A 148 17.99 -6.27 0.49
CA THR A 148 17.25 -5.46 1.46
C THR A 148 16.94 -6.27 2.72
N LEU A 149 16.53 -7.53 2.57
CA LEU A 149 16.25 -8.45 3.67
C LEU A 149 17.52 -8.80 4.45
N ASP A 150 18.64 -9.04 3.76
CA ASP A 150 19.93 -9.29 4.40
C ASP A 150 20.36 -8.12 5.30
N LEU A 151 20.18 -6.89 4.82
CA LEU A 151 20.41 -5.68 5.60
C LEU A 151 19.44 -5.58 6.78
N ALA A 152 18.14 -5.80 6.56
CA ALA A 152 17.15 -5.73 7.64
C ALA A 152 17.46 -6.73 8.77
N VAL A 153 17.86 -7.96 8.43
CA VAL A 153 18.29 -8.96 9.42
C VAL A 153 19.57 -8.52 10.12
N ALA A 154 20.58 -8.08 9.38
CA ALA A 154 21.88 -7.68 9.95
C ALA A 154 21.77 -6.52 10.95
N TYR A 155 20.82 -5.60 10.74
CA TYR A 155 20.59 -4.44 11.60
C TYR A 155 19.45 -4.64 12.61
N GLY A 156 18.83 -5.83 12.68
CA GLY A 156 17.74 -6.12 13.63
C GLY A 156 16.44 -5.37 13.34
N MET A 157 16.22 -4.97 12.09
CA MET A 157 15.10 -4.16 11.62
C MET A 157 14.14 -4.94 10.70
N GLY A 158 14.13 -6.27 10.79
CA GLY A 158 13.25 -7.12 9.98
C GLY A 158 11.75 -6.93 10.28
N GLY A 159 11.41 -6.72 11.57
CA GLY A 159 10.03 -6.54 12.00
C GLY A 159 9.48 -5.20 11.50
N GLY A 160 8.41 -5.23 10.72
CA GLY A 160 7.80 -4.02 10.17
C GLY A 160 8.36 -3.57 8.83
N LEU A 161 9.18 -4.35 8.13
CA LEU A 161 9.66 -3.93 6.82
C LEU A 161 8.58 -4.05 5.73
N VAL A 162 8.40 -3.01 4.91
CA VAL A 162 7.66 -3.03 3.64
C VAL A 162 8.66 -2.62 2.53
N PRO A 163 9.37 -3.58 1.90
CA PRO A 163 10.44 -3.26 0.95
C PRO A 163 9.92 -2.51 -0.29
N HIS A 164 8.68 -2.78 -0.67
CA HIS A 164 8.04 -2.21 -1.83
C HIS A 164 6.52 -2.22 -1.67
N VAL A 165 5.89 -1.15 -2.14
CA VAL A 165 4.45 -1.05 -2.32
C VAL A 165 4.11 -1.17 -3.81
N ALA A 166 3.39 -2.22 -4.18
CA ALA A 166 2.89 -2.40 -5.54
C ALA A 166 1.89 -1.32 -5.94
N GLY A 167 2.11 -0.65 -7.08
CA GLY A 167 1.14 0.29 -7.63
C GLY A 167 -0.10 -0.40 -8.19
N ALA A 168 -1.16 0.38 -8.37
CA ALA A 168 -2.39 -0.13 -9.00
C ALA A 168 -2.09 -0.63 -10.42
N GLY A 169 -2.29 -1.93 -10.65
CA GLY A 169 -2.00 -2.56 -11.94
C GLY A 169 -0.54 -2.94 -12.17
N ALA A 170 0.37 -2.66 -11.23
CA ALA A 170 1.77 -3.04 -11.32
C ALA A 170 2.00 -4.53 -10.97
N TYR A 171 3.04 -5.10 -11.58
CA TYR A 171 3.52 -6.49 -11.53
C TYR A 171 2.79 -7.52 -12.37
N GLU A 172 3.59 -8.22 -13.14
CA GLU A 172 3.22 -9.39 -13.90
C GLU A 172 3.03 -10.56 -12.92
N LEU A 173 1.82 -11.14 -12.85
CA LEU A 173 1.50 -12.23 -11.91
C LEU A 173 2.45 -13.43 -12.06
N ASN A 174 3.06 -13.60 -13.23
CA ASN A 174 4.07 -14.60 -13.50
C ASN A 174 5.41 -14.38 -12.77
N TRP A 175 5.64 -13.22 -12.14
CA TRP A 175 6.86 -12.97 -11.34
C TRP A 175 6.78 -13.62 -9.95
N TYR A 176 5.58 -13.79 -9.40
CA TYR A 176 5.40 -14.24 -8.01
C TYR A 176 5.99 -15.64 -7.71
N PRO A 177 5.94 -16.63 -8.62
CA PRO A 177 6.66 -17.89 -8.42
C PRO A 177 8.17 -17.71 -8.22
N VAL A 178 8.80 -16.76 -8.90
CA VAL A 178 10.24 -16.45 -8.76
C VAL A 178 10.51 -15.69 -7.46
N LEU A 179 9.58 -14.83 -7.05
CA LEU A 179 9.69 -14.00 -5.85
C LEU A 179 9.25 -14.71 -4.57
N TYR A 180 8.67 -15.91 -4.66
CA TYR A 180 8.05 -16.61 -3.52
C TYR A 180 9.00 -16.76 -2.34
N GLU A 181 10.24 -17.23 -2.58
CA GLU A 181 11.24 -17.42 -1.53
C GLU A 181 11.62 -16.09 -0.85
N ALA A 182 11.78 -15.01 -1.62
CA ALA A 182 12.05 -13.68 -1.05
C ALA A 182 10.87 -13.19 -0.20
N HIS A 183 9.64 -13.42 -0.64
CA HIS A 183 8.45 -13.10 0.16
C HIS A 183 8.31 -13.99 1.41
N ALA A 184 8.70 -15.27 1.34
CA ALA A 184 8.69 -16.17 2.50
C ALA A 184 9.71 -15.71 3.55
N ARG A 185 10.90 -15.28 3.10
CA ARG A 185 11.90 -14.64 3.97
C ARG A 185 11.36 -13.34 4.58
N LEU A 186 10.66 -12.51 3.81
CA LEU A 186 10.02 -11.29 4.32
C LEU A 186 9.01 -11.60 5.43
N ALA A 187 8.19 -12.63 5.26
CA ALA A 187 7.24 -13.08 6.27
C ALA A 187 7.96 -13.55 7.54
N ALA A 188 9.01 -14.37 7.39
CA ALA A 188 9.79 -14.93 8.49
C ALA A 188 10.48 -13.86 9.34
N VAL A 189 10.83 -12.71 8.77
CA VAL A 189 11.41 -11.58 9.52
C VAL A 189 10.36 -10.62 10.08
N GLY A 190 9.07 -10.86 9.85
CA GLY A 190 7.97 -10.04 10.35
C GLY A 190 7.69 -8.80 9.50
N GLY A 191 8.02 -8.83 8.21
CA GLY A 191 7.67 -7.77 7.25
C GLY A 191 6.25 -7.94 6.69
N ALA A 192 5.91 -7.11 5.69
CA ALA A 192 4.62 -7.16 5.01
C ALA A 192 4.73 -6.84 3.51
N TYR A 193 3.79 -7.37 2.74
CA TYR A 193 3.63 -7.06 1.33
C TYR A 193 2.76 -5.80 1.16
N GLY A 194 3.33 -4.75 0.57
CA GLY A 194 2.65 -3.49 0.33
C GLY A 194 1.96 -3.43 -1.03
N THR A 195 0.79 -2.81 -1.07
CA THR A 195 0.05 -2.53 -2.31
C THR A 195 -0.72 -1.22 -2.18
N ASN A 196 -0.98 -0.57 -3.31
CA ASN A 196 -1.92 0.53 -3.41
C ASN A 196 -3.11 0.12 -4.28
N LEU A 197 -4.31 0.58 -3.90
CA LEU A 197 -5.56 0.11 -4.47
C LEU A 197 -6.37 1.27 -5.02
N TYR A 198 -6.39 1.39 -6.35
CA TYR A 198 -7.15 2.41 -7.05
C TYR A 198 -7.76 1.88 -8.35
N PRO A 199 -8.90 2.41 -8.78
CA PRO A 199 -9.35 2.31 -10.17
C PRO A 199 -8.39 3.11 -11.06
N VAL A 200 -8.08 2.64 -12.27
CA VAL A 200 -7.22 3.40 -13.20
C VAL A 200 -7.96 4.53 -13.94
N ASN A 201 -9.30 4.46 -14.02
CA ASN A 201 -10.10 5.52 -14.63
C ASN A 201 -10.26 6.71 -13.67
N GLU A 202 -10.22 7.94 -14.18
CA GLU A 202 -10.32 9.19 -13.42
C GLU A 202 -11.53 9.29 -12.47
N ASP A 203 -12.68 8.75 -12.88
CA ASP A 203 -13.92 8.74 -12.09
C ASP A 203 -14.32 7.33 -11.64
N GLY A 204 -13.39 6.37 -11.72
CA GLY A 204 -13.69 4.98 -11.40
C GLY A 204 -14.16 4.81 -9.94
N PRO A 205 -15.25 4.07 -9.68
CA PRO A 205 -15.66 3.75 -8.32
C PRO A 205 -14.68 2.78 -7.67
N LEU A 206 -14.43 2.97 -6.38
CA LEU A 206 -13.56 2.12 -5.57
C LEU A 206 -14.25 0.78 -5.24
N CYS A 207 -15.55 0.77 -4.94
CA CYS A 207 -16.24 -0.42 -4.47
C CYS A 207 -16.57 -1.44 -5.56
N GLU A 208 -16.71 -1.01 -6.82
CA GLU A 208 -17.20 -1.90 -7.87
C GLU A 208 -16.16 -2.95 -8.25
N LYS A 209 -16.58 -4.22 -8.33
CA LYS A 209 -15.77 -5.32 -8.88
C LYS A 209 -16.12 -5.51 -10.34
N THR A 210 -15.28 -5.00 -11.22
CA THR A 210 -15.36 -5.14 -12.68
C THR A 210 -14.13 -5.91 -13.18
N SER A 211 -14.13 -6.27 -14.47
CA SER A 211 -12.93 -6.84 -15.10
C SER A 211 -11.72 -5.90 -14.95
N GLN A 212 -11.93 -4.59 -14.98
CA GLN A 212 -10.86 -3.60 -14.84
C GLN A 212 -10.38 -3.49 -13.39
N THR A 213 -11.30 -3.31 -12.43
CA THR A 213 -10.92 -3.14 -11.02
C THR A 213 -10.38 -4.44 -10.41
N GLN A 214 -10.68 -5.61 -10.98
CA GLN A 214 -10.01 -6.87 -10.62
C GLN A 214 -8.49 -6.80 -10.79
N TRP A 215 -8.00 -6.03 -11.77
CA TRP A 215 -6.58 -5.89 -12.04
C TRP A 215 -5.95 -4.65 -11.43
N THR A 216 -6.73 -3.78 -10.78
CA THR A 216 -6.24 -2.57 -10.12
C THR A 216 -6.62 -2.57 -8.63
N THR A 217 -7.86 -2.24 -8.27
CA THR A 217 -8.35 -2.11 -6.88
C THR A 217 -8.40 -3.44 -6.13
N TYR A 218 -8.80 -4.52 -6.79
CA TYR A 218 -8.95 -5.86 -6.21
C TYR A 218 -7.85 -6.81 -6.67
N ARG A 219 -6.75 -6.28 -7.22
CA ARG A 219 -5.62 -7.08 -7.71
C ARG A 219 -5.02 -7.97 -6.62
N TYR A 220 -5.16 -7.55 -5.35
CA TYR A 220 -4.69 -8.34 -4.22
C TYR A 220 -5.29 -9.73 -4.12
N GLU A 221 -6.51 -9.92 -4.60
CA GLU A 221 -7.15 -11.23 -4.65
C GLU A 221 -6.43 -12.18 -5.61
N LEU A 222 -5.74 -11.64 -6.63
CA LEU A 222 -5.00 -12.43 -7.62
C LEU A 222 -3.63 -12.87 -7.11
N TYR A 223 -2.94 -12.04 -6.33
CA TYR A 223 -1.62 -12.39 -5.80
C TYR A 223 -1.64 -12.99 -4.40
N ARG A 224 -2.69 -12.78 -3.59
CA ARG A 224 -2.85 -13.41 -2.27
C ARG A 224 -2.58 -14.92 -2.27
N PRO A 225 -3.08 -15.73 -3.22
CA PRO A 225 -2.76 -17.16 -3.27
C PRO A 225 -1.33 -17.47 -3.73
N LEU A 226 -0.63 -16.49 -4.31
CA LEU A 226 0.75 -16.61 -4.78
C LEU A 226 1.80 -16.15 -3.74
N LEU A 227 1.34 -15.57 -2.63
CA LEU A 227 2.18 -15.10 -1.53
C LEU A 227 2.16 -16.10 -0.36
N PRO A 228 3.24 -16.18 0.44
CA PRO A 228 3.25 -16.95 1.67
C PRO A 228 2.07 -16.56 2.56
N SER A 229 1.32 -17.56 3.04
CA SER A 229 0.07 -17.38 3.79
C SER A 229 0.19 -16.41 4.97
N ASP A 230 1.29 -16.52 5.71
CA ASP A 230 1.60 -15.74 6.89
C ASP A 230 2.11 -14.32 6.58
N LEU A 231 2.47 -14.00 5.33
CA LEU A 231 2.87 -12.66 4.91
C LEU A 231 1.66 -11.72 4.95
N PRO A 232 1.62 -10.71 5.84
CA PRO A 232 0.52 -9.75 5.89
C PRO A 232 0.46 -8.91 4.61
N LEU A 233 -0.76 -8.61 4.15
CA LEU A 233 -0.99 -7.56 3.17
C LEU A 233 -1.21 -6.23 3.89
N VAL A 234 -0.59 -5.17 3.38
CA VAL A 234 -0.81 -3.81 3.84
C VAL A 234 -1.15 -2.91 2.66
N VAL A 235 -2.14 -2.05 2.85
CA VAL A 235 -2.55 -1.07 1.85
C VAL A 235 -2.09 0.29 2.30
N THR A 236 -0.99 0.77 1.72
CA THR A 236 -0.44 2.09 2.08
C THR A 236 -1.24 3.22 1.49
N GLU A 237 -2.01 2.95 0.44
CA GLU A 237 -2.81 3.96 -0.23
C GLU A 237 -4.04 3.32 -0.93
N PHE A 238 -5.23 3.88 -0.71
CA PHE A 238 -6.42 3.58 -1.52
C PHE A 238 -7.28 4.82 -1.72
N ALA A 239 -7.91 4.95 -2.88
CA ALA A 239 -8.82 6.05 -3.19
C ALA A 239 -9.65 5.77 -4.43
N ARG A 240 -10.61 6.65 -4.68
CA ARG A 240 -11.36 6.68 -5.94
C ARG A 240 -10.51 7.23 -7.05
N GLY A 241 -10.82 6.79 -8.27
CA GLY A 241 -10.35 7.41 -9.50
C GLY A 241 -8.86 7.74 -9.57
N TRP A 242 -7.98 6.74 -9.55
CA TRP A 242 -6.50 6.82 -9.48
C TRP A 242 -5.92 7.81 -8.45
N GLY A 243 -6.71 8.22 -7.46
CA GLY A 243 -6.35 9.28 -6.52
C GLY A 243 -6.64 10.70 -7.03
N ALA A 244 -7.33 10.92 -8.14
CA ALA A 244 -7.73 12.27 -8.55
C ALA A 244 -9.15 12.64 -8.12
N SER A 245 -10.00 11.65 -7.88
CA SER A 245 -11.41 11.86 -7.58
C SER A 245 -11.70 12.32 -6.15
N PRO A 246 -12.71 13.19 -5.93
CA PRO A 246 -13.17 13.52 -4.60
C PRO A 246 -13.70 12.29 -3.85
N PRO A 247 -13.67 12.29 -2.50
CA PRO A 247 -14.22 11.20 -1.72
C PRO A 247 -15.73 11.06 -1.95
N ASP A 248 -16.17 9.82 -2.14
CA ASP A 248 -17.58 9.41 -2.07
C ASP A 248 -17.70 8.43 -0.90
N TRP A 249 -18.37 8.88 0.17
CA TRP A 249 -18.45 8.12 1.41
C TRP A 249 -19.22 6.81 1.27
N ALA A 250 -20.22 6.74 0.37
CA ALA A 250 -20.96 5.51 0.14
C ALA A 250 -20.09 4.49 -0.60
N ASP A 251 -19.32 4.95 -1.59
CA ASP A 251 -18.37 4.12 -2.32
C ASP A 251 -17.22 3.62 -1.42
N ILE A 252 -16.65 4.51 -0.60
CA ILE A 252 -15.61 4.15 0.38
C ILE A 252 -16.16 3.18 1.43
N ALA A 253 -17.35 3.44 1.99
CA ALA A 253 -17.99 2.54 2.94
C ALA A 253 -18.20 1.16 2.33
N CYS A 254 -18.72 1.10 1.10
CA CYS A 254 -18.94 -0.14 0.37
C CYS A 254 -17.63 -0.93 0.18
N PHE A 255 -16.54 -0.27 -0.22
CA PHE A 255 -15.23 -0.91 -0.38
C PHE A 255 -14.68 -1.47 0.94
N VAL A 256 -14.72 -0.64 1.98
CA VAL A 256 -14.25 -0.98 3.33
C VAL A 256 -15.02 -2.20 3.87
N HIS A 257 -16.35 -2.23 3.71
CA HIS A 257 -17.16 -3.36 4.15
C HIS A 257 -16.85 -4.66 3.39
N LYS A 258 -16.48 -4.57 2.11
CA LYS A 258 -16.13 -5.74 1.30
C LYS A 258 -14.75 -6.32 1.60
N THR A 259 -13.86 -5.54 2.22
CA THR A 259 -12.43 -5.85 2.33
C THR A 259 -11.91 -5.81 3.77
N ASP A 260 -12.79 -5.61 4.76
CA ASP A 260 -12.41 -5.68 6.16
C ASP A 260 -11.95 -7.10 6.51
N GLY A 261 -10.79 -7.20 7.17
CA GLY A 261 -10.12 -8.47 7.48
C GLY A 261 -9.11 -8.96 6.42
N ASP A 262 -9.08 -8.37 5.22
CA ASP A 262 -8.12 -8.77 4.18
C ASP A 262 -6.71 -8.20 4.39
N PHE A 263 -6.60 -7.12 5.18
CA PHE A 263 -5.36 -6.37 5.36
C PHE A 263 -4.99 -6.20 6.83
N ALA A 264 -3.69 -6.14 7.13
CA ALA A 264 -3.25 -5.73 8.46
C ALA A 264 -3.57 -4.24 8.73
N PHE A 265 -3.43 -3.40 7.70
CA PHE A 265 -3.93 -2.03 7.71
C PHE A 265 -4.23 -1.56 6.30
N ALA A 266 -5.10 -0.56 6.18
CA ALA A 266 -5.40 0.11 4.93
C ALA A 266 -5.62 1.60 5.14
N THR A 267 -4.91 2.44 4.37
CA THR A 267 -4.94 3.89 4.55
C THR A 267 -5.49 4.62 3.33
N ALA A 268 -6.56 5.38 3.55
CA ALA A 268 -7.19 6.23 2.56
C ALA A 268 -6.21 7.30 2.07
N TRP A 269 -5.91 7.30 0.78
CA TRP A 269 -5.02 8.26 0.15
C TRP A 269 -5.74 9.54 -0.17
N TYR A 270 -5.31 10.64 0.45
CA TYR A 270 -5.82 11.96 0.14
C TYR A 270 -4.80 13.03 0.52
N ALA A 271 -4.63 14.03 -0.34
CA ALA A 271 -3.68 15.09 -0.12
C ALA A 271 -4.23 16.11 0.89
N ALA A 272 -3.40 16.51 1.87
CA ALA A 272 -3.77 17.57 2.81
C ALA A 272 -3.60 18.99 2.26
N LEU A 273 -2.99 19.10 1.08
CA LEU A 273 -2.90 20.30 0.26
C LEU A 273 -3.29 19.93 -1.17
N PRO A 274 -3.75 20.87 -2.00
CA PRO A 274 -3.95 20.62 -3.42
C PRO A 274 -2.61 20.28 -4.07
N LEU A 275 -2.32 18.98 -4.20
CA LEU A 275 -1.18 18.50 -4.95
C LEU A 275 -1.66 18.31 -6.38
N MET A 276 -1.37 19.25 -7.29
CA MET A 276 -1.73 19.06 -8.70
C MET A 276 -1.06 17.78 -9.24
N PRO A 277 -1.80 16.87 -9.92
CA PRO A 277 -3.16 17.03 -10.47
C PRO A 277 -4.33 16.65 -9.55
N TRP A 278 -4.09 16.24 -8.32
CA TRP A 278 -5.07 15.65 -7.39
C TRP A 278 -5.77 16.65 -6.45
N ALA A 279 -6.01 17.88 -6.90
CA ALA A 279 -6.61 18.92 -6.06
C ALA A 279 -7.99 18.54 -5.50
N ASP A 280 -8.76 17.77 -6.27
CA ASP A 280 -10.12 17.36 -5.93
C ASP A 280 -10.17 16.20 -4.92
N ALA A 281 -9.06 15.47 -4.74
CA ALA A 281 -8.96 14.36 -3.81
C ALA A 281 -8.38 14.81 -2.44
N THR A 282 -8.92 15.90 -1.91
CA THR A 282 -8.56 16.41 -0.58
C THR A 282 -9.42 15.80 0.52
N LEU A 283 -8.80 15.42 1.65
CA LEU A 283 -9.50 15.07 2.90
C LEU A 283 -9.43 16.18 3.96
N LEU A 284 -8.84 17.33 3.63
CA LEU A 284 -8.72 18.42 4.58
C LEU A 284 -10.11 18.85 5.06
N GLY A 285 -10.34 18.81 6.37
CA GLY A 285 -11.64 19.11 6.98
C GLY A 285 -12.71 18.03 6.80
N GLN A 286 -12.34 16.84 6.30
CA GLN A 286 -13.26 15.74 5.99
C GLN A 286 -12.94 14.46 6.77
N LEU A 287 -11.92 14.43 7.63
CA LEU A 287 -11.56 13.21 8.38
C LEU A 287 -12.68 12.75 9.31
N ALA A 288 -13.50 13.65 9.85
CA ALA A 288 -14.65 13.27 10.65
C ALA A 288 -15.66 12.39 9.88
N SER A 289 -15.92 12.72 8.61
CA SER A 289 -16.80 11.95 7.72
C SER A 289 -16.20 10.58 7.40
N LEU A 290 -14.89 10.52 7.15
CA LEU A 290 -14.19 9.24 6.98
C LEU A 290 -14.24 8.38 8.25
N GLY A 291 -14.10 9.02 9.42
CA GLY A 291 -14.25 8.37 10.71
C GLY A 291 -15.64 7.76 10.89
N ASP A 292 -16.69 8.43 10.42
CA ASP A 292 -18.05 7.88 10.44
C ASP A 292 -18.19 6.65 9.55
N VAL A 293 -17.53 6.63 8.39
CA VAL A 293 -17.50 5.44 7.53
C VAL A 293 -16.86 4.25 8.27
N TYR A 294 -15.69 4.44 8.88
CA TYR A 294 -14.96 3.34 9.49
C TYR A 294 -15.56 2.84 10.81
N ARG A 295 -16.26 3.69 11.58
CA ARG A 295 -16.95 3.25 12.80
C ARG A 295 -18.14 2.34 12.53
N ASN A 296 -18.74 2.45 11.35
CA ASN A 296 -19.96 1.72 10.98
C ASN A 296 -19.69 0.35 10.34
N ILE A 297 -18.43 -0.06 10.21
CA ILE A 297 -18.07 -1.40 9.75
C ILE A 297 -18.53 -2.42 10.83
N PRO A 298 -19.28 -3.47 10.47
CA PRO A 298 -19.68 -4.53 11.39
C PRO A 298 -18.48 -5.13 12.14
N GLN A 299 -18.68 -5.50 13.41
CA GLN A 299 -17.69 -6.24 14.21
C GLN A 299 -17.92 -7.75 14.12
#